data_AF-A0A976HR58-F1
#
_entry.id   AF-A0A976HR58-F1
#
_cell.length_a   1.000
_cell.length_b   1.000
_cell.length_c   1.000
_cell.angle_alpha   90.00
_cell.angle_beta   90.00
_cell.angle_gamma   90.00
#
_symmetry.space_group_name_H-M   'P 1'
#
loop_
_entity.id
_entity.type
_entity.pdbx_description
1 polymer ?
#
loop_
_entity_poly.entity_id
_entity_poly.type
_entity_poly.pdbx_seq_one_letter_code
_entity_poly.pdbx_strand_id
1 'polypeptide(L)'
;MMLQSPAERREADARLQPLAGRAGFLSAGMATIVSLAFIAMVLAVSFILTTRSGVTAMSVDFRVFWGAAKLAVAGEPLAVHDLARLGASHATGLDVDMPWLYPPAFLVMVTPLGLVPFAWAYLAWALLSLALTAWAARSFVAGIGPLWVLMAFAPAYFPALMMGQTSLFWLAALLAAIAALGQGRWVLAGVFIGLLTLKPQLGVMIPVALLAIGAWRTILSASVTTVLLLALPTLYYGIDYWPLLRATLEDQSALILASDIALNLMLSPMYLLANLGVDLAVALNIQLGLMALT
;
A
#
# COMPACT_ATOMS: atom_id res chain seq x y z
N MET A 1 -30.81 2.27 2.86
CA MET A 1 -30.56 1.10 1.98
C MET A 1 -29.61 0.16 2.73
N MET A 2 -30.11 -0.94 3.30
CA MET A 2 -29.22 -1.97 3.86
C MET A 2 -28.52 -2.67 2.70
N LEU A 3 -27.18 -2.71 2.72
CA LEU A 3 -26.38 -3.12 1.57
C LEU A 3 -26.60 -4.59 1.13
N GLN A 4 -27.14 -5.47 1.98
CA GLN A 4 -27.62 -6.82 1.66
C GLN A 4 -28.61 -7.32 2.72
N SER A 5 -29.59 -8.16 2.35
CA SER A 5 -30.49 -8.81 3.31
C SER A 5 -29.80 -9.96 4.08
N PRO A 6 -30.27 -10.32 5.28
CA PRO A 6 -29.73 -11.48 6.01
C PRO A 6 -29.89 -12.83 5.28
N ALA A 7 -30.80 -12.91 4.31
CA ALA A 7 -30.98 -14.10 3.48
C ALA A 7 -29.89 -14.19 2.41
N GLU A 8 -29.62 -13.08 1.70
CA GLU A 8 -28.55 -12.99 0.70
C GLU A 8 -27.18 -13.28 1.28
N ARG A 9 -26.90 -12.78 2.50
CA ARG A 9 -25.64 -13.08 3.20
C ARG A 9 -25.47 -14.56 3.49
N ARG A 10 -26.53 -15.22 3.97
CA ARG A 10 -26.51 -16.66 4.25
C ARG A 10 -26.32 -17.48 2.98
N GLU A 11 -26.92 -17.07 1.87
CA GLU A 11 -26.71 -17.72 0.58
C GLU A 11 -25.26 -17.54 0.09
N ALA A 12 -24.71 -16.33 0.21
CA ALA A 12 -23.30 -16.08 -0.12
C ALA A 12 -22.35 -16.92 0.74
N ASP A 13 -22.58 -16.98 2.06
CA ASP A 13 -21.80 -17.80 2.99
C ASP A 13 -21.92 -19.31 2.68
N ALA A 14 -23.09 -19.76 2.22
CA ALA A 14 -23.31 -21.14 1.80
C ALA A 14 -22.42 -21.54 0.61
N ARG A 15 -22.14 -20.61 -0.32
CA ARG A 15 -21.25 -20.85 -1.47
C ARG A 15 -19.79 -21.10 -1.06
N LEU A 16 -19.40 -20.66 0.14
CA LEU A 16 -18.04 -20.85 0.66
C LEU A 16 -17.86 -22.18 1.39
N GLN A 17 -18.95 -22.87 1.77
CA GLN A 17 -18.92 -24.13 2.54
C GLN A 17 -18.04 -25.24 1.96
N PRO A 18 -17.87 -25.40 0.63
CA PRO A 18 -16.93 -26.39 0.09
C PRO A 18 -15.49 -26.22 0.60
N LEU A 19 -15.09 -24.99 0.96
CA LEU A 19 -13.76 -24.66 1.51
C LEU A 19 -13.60 -25.02 2.99
N ALA A 20 -14.68 -25.42 3.68
CA ALA A 20 -14.58 -25.98 5.03
C ALA A 20 -14.14 -27.46 5.02
N GLY A 21 -14.19 -28.13 3.87
CA GLY A 21 -13.81 -29.53 3.72
C GLY A 21 -12.30 -29.77 3.64
N ARG A 22 -11.91 -31.05 3.50
CA ARG A 22 -10.50 -31.49 3.41
C ARG A 22 -9.71 -30.75 2.34
N ALA A 23 -10.32 -30.49 1.18
CA ALA A 23 -9.68 -29.75 0.10
C ALA A 23 -9.27 -28.33 0.54
N GLY A 24 -10.16 -27.61 1.25
CA GLY A 24 -9.85 -26.29 1.77
C GLY A 24 -8.71 -26.30 2.77
N PHE A 25 -8.68 -27.26 3.70
CA PHE A 25 -7.56 -27.42 4.64
C PHE A 25 -6.23 -27.73 3.95
N LEU A 26 -6.23 -28.60 2.93
CA LEU A 26 -5.03 -28.92 2.16
C LEU A 26 -4.52 -27.71 1.38
N SER A 27 -5.41 -26.97 0.70
CA SER A 27 -5.06 -25.74 -0.01
C SER A 27 -4.53 -24.68 0.97
N ALA A 28 -5.18 -24.50 2.12
CA ALA A 28 -4.75 -23.57 3.15
C ALA A 28 -3.38 -23.93 3.72
N GLY A 29 -3.15 -25.22 4.02
CA GLY A 29 -1.86 -25.73 4.47
C GLY A 29 -0.76 -25.49 3.44
N MET A 30 -1.01 -25.81 2.18
CA MET A 30 -0.05 -25.59 1.08
C MET A 30 0.27 -24.11 0.91
N ALA A 31 -0.74 -23.25 0.83
CA ALA A 31 -0.55 -21.79 0.71
C ALA A 31 0.25 -21.23 1.88
N THR A 32 -0.04 -21.70 3.10
CA THR A 32 0.69 -21.31 4.31
C THR A 32 2.15 -21.74 4.24
N ILE A 33 2.43 -23.01 3.92
CA ILE A 33 3.79 -23.55 3.84
C ILE A 33 4.60 -22.78 2.80
N VAL A 34 4.06 -22.60 1.59
CA VAL A 34 4.73 -21.86 0.52
C VAL A 34 4.99 -20.41 0.95
N SER A 35 3.99 -19.76 1.56
CA SER A 35 4.13 -18.38 2.02
C SER A 35 5.15 -18.21 3.12
N LEU A 36 5.13 -19.07 4.14
CA LEU A 36 6.07 -19.02 5.24
C LEU A 36 7.48 -19.36 4.80
N ALA A 37 7.66 -20.36 3.93
CA ALA A 37 8.98 -20.69 3.38
C ALA A 37 9.56 -19.51 2.59
N PHE A 38 8.72 -18.84 1.81
CA PHE A 38 9.13 -17.69 1.02
C PHE A 38 9.45 -16.45 1.88
N ILE A 39 8.59 -16.12 2.85
CA ILE A 39 8.84 -15.04 3.81
C ILE A 39 10.13 -15.32 4.59
N ALA A 40 10.32 -16.57 5.06
CA ALA A 40 11.53 -16.96 5.76
C ALA A 40 12.78 -16.82 4.90
N MET A 41 12.71 -17.19 3.61
CA MET A 41 13.81 -17.00 2.66
C MET A 41 14.16 -15.51 2.49
N VAL A 42 13.17 -14.66 2.22
CA VAL A 42 13.37 -13.21 2.04
C VAL A 42 13.96 -12.57 3.30
N LEU A 43 13.45 -12.94 4.47
CA LEU A 43 13.97 -12.47 5.75
C LEU A 43 15.40 -12.97 5.99
N ALA A 44 15.68 -14.25 5.75
CA ALA A 44 17.02 -14.80 5.92
C ALA A 44 18.04 -14.07 5.03
N VAL A 45 17.70 -13.83 3.76
CA VAL A 45 18.53 -13.03 2.85
C VAL A 45 18.72 -11.60 3.39
N SER A 46 17.65 -10.96 3.86
CA SER A 46 17.73 -9.64 4.50
C SER A 46 18.70 -9.63 5.68
N PHE A 47 18.58 -10.59 6.59
CA PHE A 47 19.44 -10.66 7.77
C PHE A 47 20.90 -10.91 7.39
N ILE A 48 21.16 -11.79 6.42
CA ILE A 48 22.53 -12.08 5.94
C ILE A 48 23.17 -10.83 5.33
N LEU A 49 22.43 -10.08 4.51
CA LEU A 49 22.97 -8.96 3.75
C LEU A 49 23.08 -7.65 4.56
N THR A 50 22.18 -7.41 5.52
CA THR A 50 22.00 -6.07 6.10
C THR A 50 22.40 -5.95 7.57
N THR A 51 22.46 -7.07 8.31
CA THR A 51 22.70 -7.01 9.77
C THR A 51 24.17 -6.78 10.12
N ARG A 52 25.11 -7.06 9.21
CA ARG A 52 26.55 -6.94 9.49
C ARG A 52 27.03 -5.48 9.58
N SER A 53 26.44 -4.57 8.81
CA SER A 53 26.83 -3.17 8.77
C SER A 53 25.87 -2.26 9.54
N GLY A 54 24.60 -2.68 9.75
CA GLY A 54 23.57 -1.88 10.41
C GLY A 54 23.08 -0.66 9.62
N VAL A 55 23.76 -0.32 8.52
CA VAL A 55 23.52 0.86 7.66
C VAL A 55 23.08 0.44 6.25
N THR A 56 23.41 -0.77 5.82
CA THR A 56 23.11 -1.25 4.46
C THR A 56 21.71 -1.84 4.39
N ALA A 57 20.89 -1.35 3.47
CA ALA A 57 19.60 -1.96 3.13
C ALA A 57 19.74 -3.02 2.02
N MET A 58 18.70 -3.83 1.82
CA MET A 58 18.56 -4.59 0.58
C MET A 58 18.08 -3.66 -0.55
N SER A 59 18.39 -4.02 -1.79
CA SER A 59 17.85 -3.35 -2.97
C SER A 59 16.40 -3.75 -3.25
N VAL A 60 15.49 -3.31 -2.38
CA VAL A 60 14.04 -3.49 -2.50
C VAL A 60 13.35 -2.16 -2.23
N ASP A 61 12.10 -2.00 -2.67
CA ASP A 61 11.36 -0.72 -2.53
C ASP A 61 11.31 -0.22 -1.07
N PHE A 62 11.24 -1.14 -0.11
CA PHE A 62 11.25 -0.84 1.33
C PHE A 62 12.45 0.01 1.79
N ARG A 63 13.59 -0.02 1.07
CA ARG A 63 14.78 0.77 1.40
C ARG A 63 14.50 2.26 1.48
N VAL A 64 13.60 2.77 0.63
CA VAL A 64 13.21 4.18 0.62
C VAL A 64 12.41 4.53 1.87
N PHE A 65 11.54 3.61 2.32
CA PHE A 65 10.76 3.82 3.55
C PHE A 65 11.64 3.81 4.79
N TRP A 66 12.57 2.86 4.85
CA TRP A 66 13.51 2.78 5.95
C TRP A 66 14.49 3.96 5.96
N GLY A 67 15.04 4.35 4.81
CA GLY A 67 15.93 5.50 4.68
C GLY A 67 15.25 6.82 5.06
N ALA A 68 14.03 7.05 4.59
CA ALA A 68 13.24 8.21 4.98
C ALA A 68 12.93 8.22 6.48
N ALA A 69 12.61 7.06 7.07
CA ALA A 69 12.43 6.92 8.51
C ALA A 69 13.71 7.24 9.29
N LYS A 70 14.89 6.85 8.78
CA LYS A 70 16.20 7.20 9.38
C LYS A 70 16.44 8.71 9.39
N LEU A 71 16.14 9.39 8.29
CA LEU A 71 16.26 10.86 8.20
C LEU A 71 15.28 11.57 9.15
N ALA A 72 14.03 11.10 9.23
CA ALA A 72 13.05 11.64 10.16
C ALA A 72 13.46 11.46 11.64
N VAL A 73 13.99 10.29 12.01
CA VAL A 73 14.54 10.03 13.36
C VAL A 73 15.76 10.90 13.66
N ALA A 74 16.58 11.20 12.66
CA ALA A 74 17.72 12.11 12.79
C ALA A 74 17.33 13.60 12.96
N GLY A 75 16.03 13.92 12.93
CA GLY A 75 15.55 15.29 13.01
C GLY A 75 15.57 16.05 11.68
N GLU A 76 15.70 15.32 10.56
CA GLU A 76 15.85 15.89 9.21
C GLU A 76 14.73 15.45 8.26
N PRO A 77 13.45 15.64 8.60
CA PRO A 77 12.32 15.09 7.86
C PRO A 77 12.18 15.66 6.44
N LEU A 78 12.72 16.85 6.16
CA LEU A 78 12.70 17.44 4.82
C LEU A 78 13.80 16.86 3.91
N ALA A 79 14.85 16.27 4.48
CA ALA A 79 15.95 15.67 3.73
C ALA A 79 15.51 14.43 2.94
N VAL A 80 14.32 13.89 3.18
CA VAL A 80 13.76 12.77 2.40
C VAL A 80 13.55 13.12 0.92
N HIS A 81 13.47 14.41 0.60
CA HIS A 81 13.35 14.92 -0.77
C HIS A 81 14.70 15.18 -1.46
N ASP A 82 15.81 15.08 -0.72
CA ASP A 82 17.17 15.14 -1.26
C ASP A 82 17.62 13.71 -1.61
N LEU A 83 17.72 13.42 -2.90
CA LEU A 83 18.08 12.08 -3.40
C LEU A 83 19.44 11.61 -2.89
N ALA A 84 20.44 12.50 -2.79
CA ALA A 84 21.77 12.12 -2.32
C ALA A 84 21.74 11.74 -0.85
N ARG A 85 21.01 12.52 -0.03
CA ARG A 85 20.86 12.22 1.40
C ARG A 85 20.02 10.97 1.65
N LEU A 86 18.95 10.79 0.89
CA LEU A 86 18.12 9.59 0.96
C LEU A 86 18.91 8.35 0.54
N GLY A 87 19.63 8.40 -0.58
CA GLY A 87 20.49 7.31 -1.04
C GLY A 87 21.58 6.93 -0.04
N ALA A 88 22.23 7.94 0.55
CA ALA A 88 23.23 7.75 1.61
C ALA A 88 22.66 7.07 2.86
N SER A 89 21.38 7.29 3.17
CA SER A 89 20.73 6.73 4.37
C SER A 89 20.52 5.21 4.31
N HIS A 90 20.47 4.61 3.11
CA HIS A 90 20.26 3.17 2.92
C HIS A 90 21.43 2.43 2.24
N ALA A 91 22.42 3.16 1.72
CA ALA A 91 23.74 2.67 1.30
C ALA A 91 23.70 1.37 0.46
N THR A 92 22.75 1.25 -0.48
CA THR A 92 22.56 0.03 -1.28
C THR A 92 23.58 -0.14 -2.40
N GLY A 93 24.42 0.88 -2.67
CA GLY A 93 25.46 0.84 -3.70
C GLY A 93 24.94 0.73 -5.13
N LEU A 94 23.71 1.18 -5.39
CA LEU A 94 23.08 1.15 -6.71
C LEU A 94 22.92 2.57 -7.23
N ASP A 95 23.18 2.75 -8.53
CA ASP A 95 22.99 4.00 -9.28
C ASP A 95 21.51 4.27 -9.63
N VAL A 96 20.57 3.54 -9.02
CA VAL A 96 19.12 3.74 -9.24
C VAL A 96 18.55 4.49 -8.06
N ASP A 97 18.54 5.81 -8.22
CA ASP A 97 17.93 6.76 -7.30
C ASP A 97 16.42 6.55 -7.25
N MET A 98 15.91 6.20 -6.06
CA MET A 98 14.48 6.03 -5.83
C MET A 98 13.99 7.15 -4.89
N PRO A 99 13.14 8.05 -5.38
CA PRO A 99 12.67 9.23 -4.64
C PRO A 99 11.67 8.86 -3.54
N TRP A 100 11.52 9.77 -2.57
CA TRP A 100 10.39 9.76 -1.65
C TRP A 100 9.18 10.50 -2.25
N LEU A 101 8.05 9.80 -2.43
CA LEU A 101 6.85 10.31 -3.13
C LEU A 101 5.58 10.29 -2.27
N TYR A 102 5.73 10.22 -0.95
CA TYR A 102 4.61 10.03 -0.05
C TYR A 102 4.30 11.30 0.76
N PRO A 103 3.04 11.51 1.18
CA PRO A 103 2.67 12.63 2.02
C PRO A 103 3.33 12.55 3.41
N PRO A 104 3.40 13.67 4.15
CA PRO A 104 4.09 13.73 5.46
C PRO A 104 3.49 12.75 6.47
N ALA A 105 2.20 12.44 6.33
CA ALA A 105 1.51 11.45 7.15
C ALA A 105 2.10 10.04 7.07
N PHE A 106 2.52 9.63 5.88
CA PHE A 106 3.17 8.34 5.69
C PHE A 106 4.58 8.36 6.27
N LEU A 107 5.27 9.51 6.23
CA LEU A 107 6.56 9.67 6.91
C LEU A 107 6.42 9.48 8.43
N VAL A 108 5.39 10.06 9.06
CA VAL A 108 5.10 9.82 10.48
C VAL A 108 4.87 8.33 10.75
N MET A 109 4.10 7.66 9.90
CA MET A 109 3.81 6.23 10.03
C MET A 109 5.07 5.36 10.00
N VAL A 110 6.02 5.65 9.10
CA VAL A 110 7.23 4.83 8.95
C VAL A 110 8.36 5.25 9.89
N THR A 111 8.34 6.47 10.46
CA THR A 111 9.41 7.02 11.32
C THR A 111 9.90 6.04 12.40
N PRO A 112 9.04 5.32 13.16
CA PRO A 112 9.50 4.36 14.16
C PRO A 112 10.40 3.25 13.62
N LEU A 113 10.29 2.89 12.33
CA LEU A 113 11.12 1.87 11.69
C LEU A 113 12.58 2.32 11.54
N GLY A 114 12.84 3.63 11.54
CA GLY A 114 14.20 4.19 11.51
C GLY A 114 14.99 3.96 12.80
N LEU A 115 14.32 3.55 13.89
CA LEU A 115 14.98 3.27 15.17
C LEU A 115 15.68 1.90 15.19
N VAL A 116 15.37 1.02 14.25
CA VAL A 116 15.89 -0.35 14.21
C VAL A 116 16.65 -0.63 12.91
N PRO A 117 17.57 -1.62 12.89
CA PRO A 117 18.25 -2.03 11.67
C PRO A 117 17.28 -2.50 10.58
N PHE A 118 17.69 -2.38 9.32
CA PHE A 118 16.86 -2.67 8.15
C PHE A 118 16.11 -4.01 8.23
N ALA A 119 16.81 -5.12 8.55
CA ALA A 119 16.18 -6.44 8.63
C ALA A 119 15.03 -6.51 9.66
N TRP A 120 15.18 -5.84 10.80
CA TRP A 120 14.14 -5.78 11.84
C TRP A 120 12.98 -4.88 11.43
N ALA A 121 13.27 -3.71 10.83
CA ALA A 121 12.26 -2.84 10.27
C ALA A 121 11.43 -3.55 9.21
N TYR A 122 12.10 -4.30 8.33
CA TYR A 122 11.48 -5.02 7.23
C TYR A 122 10.66 -6.23 7.72
N LEU A 123 11.16 -6.95 8.73
CA LEU A 123 10.39 -7.98 9.42
C LEU A 123 9.12 -7.41 10.05
N ALA A 124 9.24 -6.31 10.80
CA ALA A 124 8.10 -5.66 11.42
C ALA A 124 7.07 -5.19 10.38
N TRP A 125 7.54 -4.62 9.28
CA TRP A 125 6.71 -4.20 8.15
C TRP A 125 5.93 -5.37 7.54
N ALA A 126 6.62 -6.46 7.20
CA ALA A 126 6.02 -7.65 6.62
C ALA A 126 4.97 -8.28 7.57
N LEU A 127 5.33 -8.50 8.83
CA LEU A 127 4.43 -9.08 9.83
C LEU A 127 3.21 -8.20 10.10
N LEU A 128 3.40 -6.89 10.22
CA LEU A 128 2.29 -5.96 10.43
C LEU A 128 1.34 -5.96 9.23
N SER A 129 1.87 -5.94 8.01
CA SER A 129 1.05 -5.95 6.79
C SER A 129 0.21 -7.23 6.68
N LEU A 130 0.79 -8.40 7.01
CA LEU A 130 0.09 -9.68 7.05
C LEU A 130 -0.94 -9.75 8.17
N ALA A 131 -0.58 -9.30 9.38
CA ALA A 131 -1.48 -9.30 10.53
C ALA A 131 -2.71 -8.43 10.27
N LEU A 132 -2.52 -7.23 9.71
CA LEU A 132 -3.62 -6.33 9.34
C LEU A 132 -4.49 -6.93 8.22
N THR A 133 -3.88 -7.54 7.21
CA THR A 133 -4.61 -8.20 6.12
C THR A 133 -5.43 -9.39 6.62
N ALA A 134 -4.83 -10.27 7.42
CA ALA A 134 -5.51 -11.40 8.05
C ALA A 134 -6.64 -10.96 8.98
N TRP A 135 -6.40 -9.89 9.76
CA TRP A 135 -7.42 -9.28 10.61
C TRP A 135 -8.56 -8.69 9.78
N ALA A 136 -8.30 -8.03 8.65
CA ALA A 136 -9.36 -7.47 7.82
C ALA A 136 -10.14 -8.57 7.08
N ALA A 137 -9.47 -9.63 6.65
CA ALA A 137 -10.06 -10.76 5.94
C ALA A 137 -11.11 -11.53 6.76
N ARG A 138 -11.04 -11.54 8.09
CA ARG A 138 -11.94 -12.30 8.97
C ARG A 138 -13.44 -12.03 8.74
N SER A 139 -13.80 -10.87 8.20
CA SER A 139 -15.18 -10.52 7.90
C SER A 139 -15.72 -11.11 6.59
N PHE A 140 -14.87 -11.76 5.79
CA PHE A 140 -15.20 -12.25 4.43
C PHE A 140 -15.16 -13.77 4.30
N VAL A 141 -15.00 -14.49 5.42
CA VAL A 141 -14.68 -15.93 5.41
C VAL A 141 -15.79 -16.81 5.98
N ALA A 142 -16.94 -16.24 6.36
CA ALA A 142 -18.08 -16.98 6.92
C ALA A 142 -17.73 -17.91 8.10
N GLY A 143 -16.68 -17.59 8.88
CA GLY A 143 -16.19 -18.45 9.97
C GLY A 143 -15.40 -19.69 9.50
N ILE A 144 -15.13 -19.83 8.21
CA ILE A 144 -14.41 -20.97 7.63
C ILE A 144 -12.89 -20.77 7.84
N GLY A 145 -12.33 -21.51 8.80
CA GLY A 145 -10.92 -21.42 9.17
C GLY A 145 -9.93 -21.58 8.00
N PRO A 146 -10.05 -22.61 7.14
CA PRO A 146 -9.15 -22.78 6.00
C PRO A 146 -9.18 -21.62 5.02
N LEU A 147 -10.36 -21.05 4.76
CA LEU A 147 -10.51 -19.89 3.89
C LEU A 147 -9.83 -18.66 4.50
N TRP A 148 -9.97 -18.46 5.82
CA TRP A 148 -9.25 -17.40 6.51
C TRP A 148 -7.73 -17.54 6.37
N VAL A 149 -7.21 -18.74 6.56
CA VAL A 149 -5.77 -19.03 6.38
C VAL A 149 -5.34 -18.81 4.93
N LEU A 150 -6.13 -19.23 3.94
CA LEU A 150 -5.88 -18.99 2.52
C LEU A 150 -5.80 -17.49 2.19
N MET A 151 -6.71 -16.69 2.74
CA MET A 151 -6.70 -15.24 2.55
C MET A 151 -5.54 -14.58 3.30
N ALA A 152 -5.19 -15.07 4.50
CA ALA A 152 -4.09 -14.51 5.29
C ALA A 152 -2.71 -14.76 4.65
N PHE A 153 -2.54 -15.93 4.01
CA PHE A 153 -1.27 -16.39 3.43
C PHE A 153 -1.40 -16.66 1.93
N ALA A 154 -2.07 -15.76 1.21
CA ALA A 154 -2.23 -15.91 -0.23
C ALA A 154 -0.87 -15.73 -0.94
N PRO A 155 -0.47 -16.64 -1.85
CA PRO A 155 0.76 -16.48 -2.64
C PRO A 155 0.82 -15.18 -3.46
N ALA A 156 -0.34 -14.60 -3.78
CA ALA A 156 -0.45 -13.30 -4.44
C ALA A 156 0.24 -12.15 -3.67
N TYR A 157 0.51 -12.33 -2.38
CA TYR A 157 1.17 -11.33 -1.54
C TYR A 157 2.69 -11.31 -1.72
N PHE A 158 3.27 -12.31 -2.39
CA PHE A 158 4.71 -12.48 -2.49
C PHE A 158 5.43 -11.29 -3.11
N PRO A 159 5.02 -10.73 -4.26
CA PRO A 159 5.72 -9.59 -4.84
C PRO A 159 5.71 -8.39 -3.88
N ALA A 160 4.59 -8.17 -3.19
CA ALA A 160 4.45 -7.09 -2.24
C ALA A 160 5.34 -7.29 -1.02
N LEU A 161 5.40 -8.51 -0.48
CA LEU A 161 6.25 -8.85 0.65
C LEU A 161 7.72 -8.77 0.27
N MET A 162 8.15 -9.34 -0.87
CA MET A 162 9.53 -9.31 -1.37
C MET A 162 10.07 -7.90 -1.54
N MET A 163 9.27 -7.01 -2.13
CA MET A 163 9.70 -5.65 -2.36
C MET A 163 9.46 -4.75 -1.12
N GLY A 164 8.71 -5.26 -0.14
CA GLY A 164 8.20 -4.49 1.01
C GLY A 164 7.31 -3.33 0.60
N GLN A 165 6.47 -3.58 -0.39
CA GLN A 165 5.47 -2.64 -0.90
C GLN A 165 4.38 -2.34 0.12
N THR A 166 3.69 -1.21 -0.09
CA THR A 166 2.59 -0.75 0.77
C THR A 166 1.23 -1.38 0.43
N SER A 167 1.12 -2.15 -0.66
CA SER A 167 -0.15 -2.66 -1.20
C SER A 167 -0.97 -3.48 -0.22
N LEU A 168 -0.34 -4.26 0.67
CA LEU A 168 -1.04 -5.04 1.69
C LEU A 168 -1.68 -4.16 2.78
N PHE A 169 -1.07 -3.03 3.15
CA PHE A 169 -1.70 -2.08 4.07
C PHE A 169 -2.96 -1.47 3.46
N TRP A 170 -2.92 -1.15 2.17
CA TRP A 170 -4.08 -0.60 1.46
C TRP A 170 -5.17 -1.65 1.26
N LEU A 171 -4.79 -2.89 0.96
CA LEU A 171 -5.73 -4.00 0.92
C LEU A 171 -6.42 -4.19 2.27
N ALA A 172 -5.65 -4.21 3.37
CA ALA A 172 -6.20 -4.35 4.71
C ALA A 172 -7.16 -3.21 5.06
N ALA A 173 -6.80 -1.95 4.77
CA ALA A 173 -7.64 -0.79 5.00
C ALA A 173 -8.93 -0.84 4.14
N LEU A 174 -8.83 -1.24 2.87
CA LEU A 174 -9.99 -1.38 1.99
C LEU A 174 -10.94 -2.49 2.46
N LEU A 175 -10.41 -3.67 2.80
CA LEU A 175 -11.20 -4.76 3.36
C LEU A 175 -11.88 -4.35 4.67
N ALA A 176 -11.17 -3.65 5.55
CA ALA A 176 -11.71 -3.14 6.80
C ALA A 176 -12.80 -2.08 6.58
N ALA A 177 -12.64 -1.20 5.58
CA ALA A 177 -13.65 -0.23 5.18
C ALA A 177 -14.93 -0.92 4.68
N ILE A 178 -14.81 -1.88 3.77
CA ILE A 178 -15.94 -2.65 3.22
C ILE A 178 -16.64 -3.42 4.34
N ALA A 179 -15.90 -4.07 5.23
CA ALA A 179 -16.46 -4.78 6.38
C ALA A 179 -17.22 -3.84 7.32
N ALA A 180 -16.66 -2.65 7.59
CA ALA A 180 -17.32 -1.64 8.42
C ALA A 180 -18.61 -1.10 7.76
N LEU A 181 -18.62 -0.85 6.44
CA LEU A 181 -19.82 -0.48 5.69
C LEU A 181 -20.90 -1.57 5.77
N GLY A 182 -20.52 -2.83 5.54
CA GLY A 182 -21.43 -3.98 5.63
C GLY A 182 -22.05 -4.17 7.02
N GLN A 183 -21.36 -3.72 8.08
CA GLN A 183 -21.84 -3.75 9.46
C GLN A 183 -22.57 -2.47 9.90
N GLY A 184 -22.76 -1.49 9.01
CA GLY A 184 -23.38 -0.20 9.34
C GLY A 184 -22.51 0.70 10.23
N ARG A 185 -21.20 0.43 10.33
CA ARG A 185 -20.23 1.22 11.10
C ARG A 185 -19.68 2.36 10.24
N TRP A 186 -20.56 3.26 9.82
CA TRP A 186 -20.28 4.31 8.82
C TRP A 186 -19.07 5.19 9.14
N VAL A 187 -18.90 5.56 10.41
CA VAL A 187 -17.77 6.41 10.85
C VAL A 187 -16.45 5.64 10.73
N LEU A 188 -16.40 4.40 11.22
CA LEU A 188 -15.21 3.56 11.15
C LEU A 188 -14.81 3.24 9.70
N ALA A 189 -15.80 3.02 8.83
CA ALA A 189 -15.56 2.90 7.39
C ALA A 189 -14.87 4.16 6.84
N GLY A 190 -15.32 5.35 7.26
CA GLY A 190 -14.72 6.61 6.85
C GLY A 190 -13.27 6.75 7.32
N VAL A 191 -12.94 6.30 8.54
CA VAL A 191 -11.56 6.29 9.03
C VAL A 191 -10.66 5.43 8.15
N PHE A 192 -11.08 4.19 7.83
CA PHE A 192 -10.29 3.33 6.94
C PHE A 192 -10.16 3.88 5.53
N ILE A 193 -11.21 4.51 5.00
CA ILE A 193 -11.16 5.18 3.68
C ILE A 193 -10.23 6.40 3.71
N GLY A 194 -10.26 7.20 4.79
CA GLY A 194 -9.33 8.31 4.98
C GLY A 194 -7.88 7.85 5.03
N LEU A 195 -7.58 6.70 5.65
CA LEU A 195 -6.23 6.11 5.63
C LEU A 195 -5.75 5.74 4.23
N LEU A 196 -6.65 5.40 3.30
CA LEU A 196 -6.28 5.10 1.91
C LEU A 196 -5.75 6.34 1.18
N THR A 197 -6.00 7.56 1.66
CA THR A 197 -5.45 8.78 1.02
C THR A 197 -3.94 8.94 1.20
N LEU A 198 -3.32 8.09 2.03
CA LEU A 198 -1.86 7.97 2.12
C LEU A 198 -1.23 7.41 0.82
N LYS A 199 -2.04 6.79 -0.04
CA LYS A 199 -1.68 6.42 -1.42
C LYS A 199 -2.76 6.93 -2.39
N PRO A 200 -2.61 8.15 -2.92
CA PRO A 200 -3.70 8.84 -3.62
C PRO A 200 -4.23 8.11 -4.87
N GLN A 201 -3.44 7.22 -5.47
CA GLN A 201 -3.80 6.50 -6.69
C GLN A 201 -5.03 5.58 -6.55
N LEU A 202 -5.41 5.18 -5.34
CA LEU A 202 -6.57 4.30 -5.09
C LEU A 202 -7.87 5.08 -4.79
N GLY A 203 -7.80 6.41 -4.72
CA GLY A 203 -8.83 7.23 -4.05
C GLY A 203 -9.97 7.75 -4.91
N VAL A 204 -9.94 7.64 -6.24
CA VAL A 204 -10.93 8.35 -7.10
C VAL A 204 -12.29 7.65 -7.13
N MET A 205 -12.32 6.33 -7.14
CA MET A 205 -13.57 5.56 -7.26
C MET A 205 -14.34 5.45 -5.94
N ILE A 206 -13.66 5.55 -4.79
CA ILE A 206 -14.29 5.38 -3.48
C ILE A 206 -15.31 6.50 -3.19
N PRO A 207 -14.99 7.80 -3.36
CA PRO A 207 -15.96 8.89 -3.21
C PRO A 207 -17.19 8.73 -4.11
N VAL A 208 -17.01 8.33 -5.37
CA VAL A 208 -18.11 8.12 -6.32
C VAL A 208 -19.05 7.02 -5.81
N ALA A 209 -18.49 5.89 -5.38
CA ALA A 209 -19.28 4.80 -4.80
C ALA A 209 -20.02 5.24 -3.53
N LEU A 210 -19.37 5.99 -2.64
CA LEU A 210 -19.99 6.49 -1.40
C LEU A 210 -21.13 7.48 -1.67
N LEU A 211 -20.99 8.34 -2.68
CA LEU A 211 -22.03 9.26 -3.13
C LEU A 211 -23.23 8.49 -3.70
N ALA A 212 -22.97 7.48 -4.54
CA ALA A 212 -24.02 6.65 -5.15
C ALA A 212 -24.88 5.92 -4.10
N ILE A 213 -24.28 5.48 -2.98
CA ILE A 213 -25.01 4.84 -1.87
C ILE A 213 -25.49 5.84 -0.79
N GLY A 214 -25.27 7.15 -0.98
CA GLY A 214 -25.68 8.19 -0.04
C GLY A 214 -25.02 8.11 1.35
N ALA A 215 -23.78 7.61 1.43
CA ALA A 215 -23.07 7.37 2.70
C ALA A 215 -22.41 8.64 3.27
N TRP A 216 -23.19 9.70 3.47
CA TRP A 216 -22.71 11.03 3.92
C TRP A 216 -21.89 10.98 5.20
N ARG A 217 -22.27 10.14 6.17
CA ARG A 217 -21.52 9.97 7.43
C ARG A 217 -20.12 9.39 7.20
N THR A 218 -20.00 8.46 6.25
CA THR A 218 -18.71 7.88 5.85
C THR A 218 -17.87 8.90 5.11
N ILE A 219 -18.48 9.68 4.20
CA ILE A 219 -17.81 10.77 3.49
C ILE A 219 -17.25 11.78 4.48
N LEU A 220 -18.06 12.30 5.41
CA LEU A 220 -17.60 13.27 6.41
C LEU A 220 -16.46 12.71 7.28
N SER A 221 -16.60 11.47 7.75
CA SER A 221 -15.56 10.81 8.55
C SER A 221 -14.25 10.62 7.77
N ALA A 222 -14.33 10.22 6.50
CA ALA A 222 -13.18 10.11 5.62
C ALA A 222 -12.52 11.47 5.39
N SER A 223 -13.29 12.52 5.09
CA SER A 223 -12.79 13.88 4.92
C SER A 223 -12.08 14.37 6.18
N VAL A 224 -12.67 14.20 7.37
CA VAL A 224 -12.04 14.59 8.64
C VAL A 224 -10.75 13.80 8.86
N THR A 225 -10.77 12.48 8.62
CA THR A 225 -9.59 11.63 8.78
C THR A 225 -8.47 12.07 7.83
N THR A 226 -8.76 12.31 6.56
CA THR A 226 -7.80 12.82 5.58
C THR A 226 -7.26 14.18 5.99
N VAL A 227 -8.11 15.13 6.41
CA VAL A 227 -7.67 16.45 6.88
C VAL A 227 -6.72 16.31 8.07
N LEU A 228 -7.03 15.45 9.04
CA LEU A 228 -6.16 15.22 10.20
C LEU A 228 -4.82 14.57 9.80
N LEU A 229 -4.87 13.58 8.91
CA LEU A 229 -3.68 12.94 8.35
C LEU A 229 -2.81 13.93 7.58
N LEU A 230 -3.38 14.94 6.92
CA LEU A 230 -2.58 15.95 6.23
C LEU A 230 -2.09 17.05 7.17
N ALA A 231 -2.97 17.59 8.01
CA ALA A 231 -2.69 18.75 8.83
C ALA A 231 -1.71 18.46 9.97
N LEU A 232 -1.92 17.40 10.76
CA LEU A 232 -1.06 17.13 11.93
C LEU A 232 0.41 16.87 11.55
N PRO A 233 0.71 16.04 10.53
CA PRO A 233 2.08 15.82 10.10
C PRO A 233 2.70 17.05 9.44
N THR A 234 1.90 17.88 8.76
CA THR A 234 2.37 19.16 8.19
C THR A 234 2.73 20.15 9.30
N LEU A 235 1.96 20.21 10.38
CA LEU A 235 2.30 21.00 11.56
C LEU A 235 3.57 20.48 12.25
N TYR A 236 3.80 19.17 12.21
CA TYR A 236 4.96 18.54 12.83
C TYR A 236 6.26 18.71 12.01
N TYR A 237 6.21 18.50 10.70
CA TYR A 237 7.39 18.54 9.82
C TYR A 237 7.60 19.89 9.12
N GLY A 238 6.62 20.78 9.15
CA GLY A 238 6.67 22.09 8.51
C GLY A 238 5.93 22.14 7.16
N ILE A 239 5.44 23.32 6.81
CA ILE A 239 4.70 23.57 5.56
C ILE A 239 5.57 23.39 4.30
N ASP A 240 6.88 23.58 4.45
CA ASP A 240 7.89 23.45 3.37
C ASP A 240 8.00 22.03 2.81
N TYR A 241 7.44 21.03 3.50
CA TYR A 241 7.31 19.67 2.99
C TYR A 241 6.55 19.60 1.66
N TRP A 242 5.51 20.42 1.50
CA TRP A 242 4.63 20.36 0.32
C TRP A 242 5.28 20.86 -0.97
N PRO A 243 5.95 22.03 -1.00
CA PRO A 243 6.75 22.43 -2.15
C PRO A 243 7.81 21.41 -2.55
N LEU A 244 8.50 20.81 -1.57
CA LEU A 244 9.52 19.80 -1.83
C LEU A 244 8.92 18.52 -2.43
N LEU A 245 7.84 17.99 -1.85
CA LEU A 245 7.11 16.84 -2.39
C LEU A 245 6.61 17.10 -3.81
N ARG A 246 6.10 18.31 -4.07
CA ARG A 246 5.66 18.70 -5.42
C ARG A 246 6.82 18.68 -6.40
N ALA A 247 7.95 19.30 -6.07
CA ALA A 247 9.13 19.31 -6.92
C ALA A 247 9.62 17.88 -7.20
N THR A 248 9.69 17.01 -6.19
CA THR A 248 10.07 15.61 -6.38
C THR A 248 9.10 14.86 -7.30
N LEU A 249 7.79 15.10 -7.19
CA LEU A 249 6.78 14.50 -8.08
C LEU A 249 6.91 15.01 -9.51
N GLU A 250 7.17 16.31 -9.70
CA GLU A 250 7.38 16.94 -11.01
C GLU A 250 8.63 16.36 -11.69
N ASP A 251 9.76 16.31 -10.99
CA ASP A 251 11.01 15.74 -11.51
C ASP A 251 10.84 14.27 -11.92
N GLN A 252 10.14 13.48 -11.09
CA GLN A 252 9.88 12.08 -11.40
C GLN A 252 8.92 11.89 -12.56
N SER A 253 7.91 12.74 -12.67
CA SER A 253 7.03 12.73 -13.83
C SER A 253 7.81 13.03 -15.11
N ALA A 254 8.70 14.03 -15.09
CA ALA A 254 9.52 14.37 -16.24
C ALA A 254 10.48 13.23 -16.64
N LEU A 255 11.13 12.59 -15.66
CA LEU A 255 12.00 11.44 -15.89
C LEU A 255 11.26 10.24 -16.49
N ILE A 256 10.06 9.93 -15.97
CA ILE A 256 9.24 8.83 -16.50
C ILE A 256 8.86 9.10 -17.95
N LEU A 257 8.41 10.32 -18.26
CA LEU A 257 8.00 10.69 -19.62
C LEU A 257 9.19 10.74 -20.59
N ALA A 258 10.40 11.01 -20.10
CA ALA A 258 11.63 11.04 -20.89
C ALA A 258 12.31 9.67 -21.04
N SER A 259 11.89 8.64 -20.30
CA SER A 259 12.59 7.34 -20.26
C SER A 259 11.79 6.22 -20.92
N ASP A 260 12.34 5.66 -22.01
CA ASP A 260 11.78 4.48 -22.69
C ASP A 260 11.69 3.24 -21.77
N ILE A 261 12.57 3.15 -20.75
CA ILE A 261 12.61 2.01 -19.83
C ILE A 261 11.51 2.09 -18.77
N ALA A 262 11.19 3.27 -18.22
CA ALA A 262 10.10 3.39 -17.24
C ALA A 262 8.73 3.18 -17.89
N LEU A 263 8.59 3.60 -19.15
CA LEU A 263 7.41 3.30 -19.96
C LEU A 263 7.18 1.78 -20.04
N ASN A 264 8.22 0.99 -20.28
CA ASN A 264 8.12 -0.47 -20.39
C ASN A 264 7.64 -1.21 -19.12
N LEU A 265 7.72 -0.58 -17.96
CA LEU A 265 7.28 -1.15 -16.67
C LEU A 265 5.87 -0.67 -16.26
N MET A 266 5.26 0.26 -17.01
CA MET A 266 3.95 0.83 -16.71
C MET A 266 2.83 0.16 -17.52
N LEU A 267 1.97 -0.63 -16.88
CA LEU A 267 0.75 -1.14 -17.53
C LEU A 267 -0.36 -0.08 -17.47
N SER A 268 -0.44 0.77 -18.49
CA SER A 268 -1.53 1.77 -18.62
C SER A 268 -2.01 1.90 -20.08
N PRO A 269 -3.27 2.34 -20.31
CA PRO A 269 -3.75 2.63 -21.66
C PRO A 269 -2.92 3.69 -22.37
N MET A 270 -2.43 4.73 -21.66
CA MET A 270 -1.53 5.73 -22.23
C MET A 270 -0.24 5.08 -22.73
N TYR A 271 0.34 4.19 -21.93
CA TYR A 271 1.56 3.49 -22.33
C TYR A 271 1.35 2.57 -23.54
N LEU A 272 0.27 1.79 -23.56
CA LEU A 272 -0.05 0.93 -24.71
C LEU A 272 -0.14 1.75 -25.99
N LEU A 273 -0.79 2.92 -25.93
CA LEU A 273 -0.95 3.81 -27.07
C LEU A 273 0.37 4.49 -27.46
N ALA A 274 1.17 4.95 -26.49
CA ALA A 274 2.48 5.52 -26.73
C ALA A 274 3.42 4.51 -27.44
N ASN A 275 3.40 3.24 -27.00
CA ASN A 275 4.14 2.15 -27.66
C ASN A 275 3.65 1.81 -29.07
N LEU A 276 2.39 2.10 -29.38
CA LEU A 276 1.84 1.97 -30.74
C LEU A 276 2.15 3.19 -31.61
N GLY A 277 2.98 4.13 -31.13
CA GLY A 277 3.40 5.34 -31.85
C GLY A 277 2.41 6.50 -31.74
N VAL A 278 1.44 6.44 -30.82
CA VAL A 278 0.51 7.56 -30.56
C VAL A 278 1.24 8.62 -29.75
N ASP A 279 1.05 9.89 -30.13
CA ASP A 279 1.57 11.03 -29.40
C ASP A 279 1.18 10.97 -27.91
N LEU A 280 2.15 11.29 -27.03
CA LEU A 280 2.00 11.11 -25.59
C LEU A 280 0.88 11.97 -24.99
N ALA A 281 0.63 13.17 -25.54
CA ALA A 281 -0.46 14.02 -25.08
C ALA A 281 -1.82 13.43 -25.49
N VAL A 282 -1.91 12.85 -26.68
CA VAL A 282 -3.12 12.15 -27.14
C VAL A 282 -3.36 10.88 -26.31
N ALA A 283 -2.33 10.10 -26.06
CA ALA A 283 -2.39 8.89 -25.25
C ALA A 283 -2.80 9.21 -23.79
N LEU A 284 -2.28 10.29 -23.22
CA LEU A 284 -2.67 10.77 -21.89
C LEU A 284 -4.14 11.21 -21.86
N ASN A 285 -4.60 11.96 -22.85
CA ASN A 285 -6.00 12.37 -22.95
C ASN A 285 -6.96 11.19 -23.07
N ILE A 286 -6.59 10.15 -23.83
CA ILE A 286 -7.38 8.92 -23.94
C ILE A 286 -7.42 8.20 -22.59
N GLN A 287 -6.29 8.09 -21.90
CA GLN A 287 -6.26 7.50 -20.56
C GLN A 287 -7.11 8.28 -19.54
N LEU A 288 -7.08 9.62 -19.59
CA LEU A 288 -7.94 10.47 -18.76
C LEU A 288 -9.43 10.27 -19.09
N GLY A 289 -9.78 10.15 -20.39
CA GLY A 289 -11.13 9.84 -20.83
C GLY A 289 -11.61 8.46 -20.37
N LEU A 290 -10.76 7.44 -20.45
CA LEU A 290 -11.05 6.10 -19.95
C LEU A 290 -11.26 6.10 -18.42
N MET A 291 -10.41 6.83 -17.68
CA MET A 291 -10.57 7.00 -16.23
C MET A 291 -11.86 7.71 -15.83
N ALA A 292 -12.45 8.52 -16.71
CA ALA A 292 -13.73 9.19 -16.46
C ALA A 292 -14.96 8.29 -16.76
N LEU A 293 -14.77 7.19 -17.51
CA LEU A 293 -15.84 6.27 -17.94
C LEU A 293 -15.96 5.01 -17.06
N THR A 294 -14.94 4.70 -16.26
CA THR A 294 -14.89 3.56 -15.33
C THR A 294 -15.04 4.02 -13.89
#